data_AF-A0A0F9BQU0-F1
#
_entry.id   AF-A0A0F9BQU0-F1
#
_cell.length_a   1.000
_cell.length_b   1.000
_cell.length_c   1.000
_cell.angle_alpha   90.00
_cell.angle_beta   90.00
_cell.angle_gamma   90.00
#
_symmetry.space_group_name_H-M   'P 1'
#
loop_
_entity.id
_entity.type
_entity.pdbx_description
1 polymer ?
#
loop_
_entity_poly.entity_id
_entity_poly.type
_entity_poly.pdbx_seq_one_letter_code
_entity_poly.pdbx_strand_id
1 'polypeptide(L)'
;TSYTPAEAKVRKEKIEIKDEEVDEEVKKYAENGKKDFQTLKNTMLENKTIENLKYRLKLRKVQDMLYKNAKLEKTKNLNFGDKEGKE
;
A
#
# COMPACT_ATOMS: atom_id res chain seq x y z
N THR A 1 1.68 4.35 23.14
CA THR A 1 1.40 4.87 21.79
C THR A 1 0.54 3.87 21.05
N SER A 2 -0.71 4.20 20.73
CA SER A 2 -1.60 3.29 19.99
C SER A 2 -1.25 3.34 18.50
N TYR A 3 -0.81 2.22 17.95
CA TYR A 3 -0.57 2.09 16.51
C TYR A 3 -1.88 1.92 15.77
N THR A 4 -1.97 2.45 14.55
CA THR A 4 -3.11 2.14 13.67
C THR A 4 -3.07 0.65 13.28
N PRO A 5 -4.22 0.03 12.94
CA PRO A 5 -4.27 -1.36 12.48
C PRO A 5 -3.32 -1.66 11.30
N ALA A 6 -3.08 -0.68 10.42
CA ALA A 6 -2.14 -0.79 9.32
C ALA A 6 -0.69 -0.86 9.81
N GLU A 7 -0.29 0.01 10.74
CA GLU A 7 1.06 0.02 11.32
C GLU A 7 1.36 -1.26 12.12
N ALA A 8 0.36 -1.80 12.82
CA ALA A 8 0.49 -3.06 13.54
C ALA A 8 0.73 -4.25 12.58
N LYS A 9 0.15 -4.22 11.37
CA LYS A 9 0.36 -5.25 10.34
C LYS A 9 1.66 -5.08 9.57
N VAL A 10 2.09 -3.87 9.21
CA VAL A 10 3.40 -3.64 8.58
C VAL A 10 4.54 -4.20 9.43
N ARG A 11 4.39 -4.19 10.77
CA ARG A 11 5.38 -4.78 11.69
C ARG A 11 5.30 -6.31 11.77
N LYS A 12 4.13 -6.90 11.58
CA LYS A 12 3.90 -8.36 11.66
C LYS A 12 4.19 -9.08 10.34
N GLU A 13 3.74 -8.50 9.24
CA GLU A 13 3.97 -9.01 7.89
C GLU A 13 5.20 -8.27 7.35
N LYS A 14 6.30 -9.01 7.10
CA LYS A 14 7.54 -8.48 6.51
C LYS A 14 7.31 -8.02 5.07
N ILE A 15 6.56 -6.94 4.90
CA ILE A 15 6.18 -6.41 3.60
C ILE A 15 7.35 -5.62 3.06
N GLU A 16 7.90 -6.15 1.97
CA GLU A 16 8.97 -5.53 1.21
C GLU A 16 8.39 -4.72 0.05
N ILE A 17 9.05 -3.60 -0.22
CA ILE A 17 8.78 -2.72 -1.36
C ILE A 17 9.98 -2.86 -2.27
N LYS A 18 9.74 -3.29 -3.49
CA LYS A 18 10.78 -3.39 -4.51
C LYS A 18 11.19 -1.99 -4.96
N ASP A 19 12.45 -1.83 -5.38
CA ASP A 19 12.91 -0.54 -5.89
C ASP A 19 12.15 -0.12 -7.17
N GLU A 20 11.67 -1.07 -7.96
CA GLU A 20 10.77 -0.83 -9.10
C GLU A 20 9.46 -0.13 -8.68
N GLU A 21 8.84 -0.55 -7.58
CA GLU A 21 7.61 0.06 -7.05
C GLU A 21 7.87 1.51 -6.59
N VAL A 22 9.08 1.78 -6.11
CA VAL A 22 9.50 3.14 -5.73
C VAL A 22 9.70 3.99 -6.97
N ASP A 23 10.39 3.47 -7.98
CA ASP A 23 10.66 4.18 -9.22
C ASP A 23 9.39 4.55 -9.98
N GLU A 24 8.41 3.64 -10.04
CA GLU A 24 7.09 3.94 -10.60
C GLU A 24 6.40 5.10 -9.88
N GLU A 25 6.45 5.13 -8.56
CA GLU A 25 5.78 6.19 -7.79
C GLU A 25 6.53 7.53 -7.92
N VAL A 26 7.86 7.51 -7.94
CA VAL A 26 8.69 8.70 -8.22
C VAL A 26 8.41 9.23 -9.62
N LYS A 27 8.25 8.35 -10.61
CA LYS A 27 7.89 8.73 -11.98
C LYS A 27 6.53 9.44 -12.04
N LYS A 28 5.51 8.92 -11.33
CA LYS A 28 4.21 9.61 -11.22
C LYS A 28 4.33 10.99 -10.58
N TYR A 29 5.13 11.13 -9.52
CA TYR A 29 5.36 12.45 -8.91
C TYR A 29 6.08 13.41 -9.85
N ALA A 30 7.04 12.90 -10.63
CA ALA A 30 7.76 13.67 -11.64
C ALA A 30 6.81 14.16 -12.75
N GLU A 31 5.97 13.27 -13.28
CA GLU A 31 4.94 13.59 -14.27
C GLU A 31 3.95 14.64 -13.76
N ASN A 32 3.41 14.45 -12.55
CA ASN A 32 2.46 15.38 -11.93
C ASN A 32 3.09 16.76 -11.64
N GLY A 33 4.38 16.77 -11.30
CA GLY A 33 5.14 18.00 -11.01
C GLY A 33 5.78 18.65 -12.23
N LYS A 34 5.66 18.06 -13.43
CA LYS A 34 6.43 18.44 -14.63
C LYS A 34 7.94 18.54 -14.36
N LYS A 35 8.47 17.61 -13.57
CA LYS A 35 9.89 17.49 -13.23
C LYS A 35 10.50 16.31 -13.96
N ASP A 36 11.80 16.36 -14.17
CA ASP A 36 12.58 15.22 -14.64
C ASP A 36 12.61 14.13 -13.54
N PHE A 37 12.34 12.88 -13.95
CA PHE A 37 12.35 11.71 -13.05
C PHE A 37 13.67 11.53 -12.34
N GLN A 38 14.79 11.60 -13.07
CA GLN A 38 16.12 11.37 -12.54
C GLN A 38 16.52 12.49 -11.58
N THR A 39 16.21 13.75 -11.93
CA THR A 39 16.43 14.88 -11.02
C THR A 39 15.63 14.70 -9.74
N LEU A 40 14.34 14.37 -9.84
CA LEU A 40 13.50 14.16 -8.66
C LEU A 40 14.00 12.99 -7.79
N LYS A 41 14.33 11.85 -8.40
CA LYS A 41 14.86 10.67 -7.70
C LYS A 41 16.14 10.99 -6.94
N ASN A 42 17.08 11.69 -7.58
CA ASN A 42 18.33 12.11 -6.95
C ASN A 42 18.06 13.06 -5.78
N THR A 43 17.23 14.08 -5.96
CA THR A 43 16.83 14.99 -4.88
C THR A 43 16.15 14.26 -3.72
N MET A 44 15.34 13.23 -4.01
CA MET A 44 14.68 12.44 -2.97
C MET A 44 15.64 11.53 -2.20
N LEU A 45 16.66 10.99 -2.87
CA LEU A 45 17.76 10.23 -2.27
C LEU A 45 18.60 11.11 -1.36
N GLU A 46 19.04 12.27 -1.86
CA GLU A 46 19.85 13.23 -1.10
C GLU A 46 19.13 13.71 0.17
N ASN A 47 17.84 14.03 0.05
CA ASN A 47 17.03 14.49 1.18
C ASN A 47 16.49 13.35 2.06
N LYS A 48 16.86 12.08 1.80
CA LYS A 48 16.35 10.88 2.50
C LYS A 48 14.83 10.73 2.49
N THR A 49 14.13 11.47 1.65
CA THR A 49 12.66 11.40 1.53
C THR A 49 12.19 10.11 0.86
N ILE A 50 13.10 9.40 0.17
CA ILE A 50 12.82 8.10 -0.43
C ILE A 50 12.47 7.02 0.61
N GLU A 51 13.02 7.11 1.83
CA GLU A 51 12.68 6.18 2.92
C GLU A 51 11.24 6.38 3.39
N ASN A 52 10.81 7.64 3.49
CA ASN A 52 9.43 7.99 3.79
C ASN A 52 8.48 7.53 2.69
N LEU A 53 8.89 7.62 1.42
CA LEU A 53 8.13 7.08 0.31
C LEU A 53 7.99 5.56 0.42
N LYS A 54 9.08 4.84 0.68
CA LYS A 54 9.07 3.39 0.93
C LYS A 54 8.12 3.01 2.07
N TYR A 55 8.12 3.77 3.17
CA TYR A 55 7.20 3.53 4.28
C TYR A 55 5.73 3.75 3.89
N ARG A 56 5.42 4.83 3.16
CA ARG A 56 4.06 5.10 2.66
C ARG A 56 3.57 4.00 1.72
N LEU A 57 4.43 3.51 0.84
CA LEU A 57 4.11 2.39 -0.05
C LEU A 57 3.82 1.10 0.74
N LYS A 58 4.57 0.81 1.81
CA LYS A 58 4.26 -0.31 2.72
C LYS A 58 2.89 -0.18 3.34
N LEU A 59 2.56 0.99 3.87
CA LEU A 59 1.25 1.25 4.48
C LEU A 59 0.10 1.05 3.48
N ARG A 60 0.25 1.60 2.26
CA ARG A 60 -0.74 1.43 1.20
C ARG A 60 -0.95 -0.04 0.83
N LYS A 61 0.14 -0.81 0.69
CA LYS A 61 0.09 -2.25 0.39
C LYS A 61 -0.64 -3.04 1.49
N VAL A 62 -0.37 -2.73 2.75
CA VAL A 62 -1.12 -3.31 3.90
C VAL A 62 -2.60 -2.95 3.84
N GLN A 63 -2.91 -1.69 3.55
CA GLN A 63 -4.28 -1.23 3.45
C GLN A 63 -5.04 -1.95 2.33
N ASP A 64 -4.40 -2.13 1.17
CA ASP A 64 -4.98 -2.86 0.04
C ASP A 64 -5.21 -4.34 0.38
N MET A 65 -4.28 -4.98 1.11
CA MET A 65 -4.45 -6.34 1.62
C MET A 65 -5.61 -6.44 2.61
N LEU A 66 -5.68 -5.53 3.58
CA LEU A 66 -6.78 -5.46 4.55
C LEU A 66 -8.13 -5.28 3.84
N TYR A 67 -8.19 -4.40 2.85
CA TYR A 67 -9.41 -4.14 2.10
C TYR A 67 -9.82 -5.32 1.23
N LYS A 68 -8.87 -5.99 0.55
CA LYS A 68 -9.13 -7.22 -0.21
C LYS A 68 -9.66 -8.33 0.70
N ASN A 69 -9.02 -8.55 1.85
CA ASN A 69 -9.45 -9.56 2.82
C ASN A 69 -10.86 -9.25 3.35
N ALA A 70 -11.14 -7.98 3.70
CA ALA A 70 -12.46 -7.56 4.15
C ALA A 70 -13.54 -7.74 3.07
N LYS A 71 -13.22 -7.45 1.80
CA LYS A 71 -14.13 -7.73 0.68
C LYS A 71 -14.40 -9.22 0.52
N LEU A 72 -13.36 -10.06 0.59
CA LEU A 72 -13.50 -11.51 0.49
C LEU A 72 -14.36 -12.08 1.63
N GLU A 73 -14.17 -11.62 2.87
CA GLU A 73 -15.02 -12.01 4.00
C GLU A 73 -16.48 -11.58 3.81
N LYS A 74 -16.73 -10.36 3.33
CA LYS A 74 -18.08 -9.90 3.02
C LYS A 74 -18.75 -10.74 1.95
N THR A 75 -18.06 -11.05 0.85
CA THR A 75 -18.58 -11.91 -0.22
C THR A 75 -18.80 -13.34 0.25
N LYS A 76 -17.91 -13.87 1.10
CA LYS A 76 -18.10 -15.19 1.71
C LYS A 76 -19.36 -15.21 2.59
N ASN A 77 -19.53 -14.22 3.46
CA ASN A 77 -20.72 -14.15 4.33
C ASN A 77 -22.02 -13.97 3.55
N LEU A 78 -22.01 -13.23 2.43
CA LEU A 78 -23.18 -13.12 1.55
C LEU A 78 -23.50 -14.45 0.85
N ASN A 79 -22.49 -15.14 0.31
CA ASN A 79 -22.69 -16.42 -0.38
C ASN A 79 -23.12 -17.57 0.55
N PHE A 80 -22.85 -17.47 1.85
CA PHE A 80 -23.33 -18.43 2.86
C PHE A 80 -24.67 -18.04 3.51
N GLY A 81 -25.09 -16.76 3.40
CA GLY A 81 -26.40 -16.29 3.88
C GLY A 81 -27.57 -16.59 2.93
N ASP A 82 -27.31 -16.81 1.63
CA ASP A 82 -28.35 -17.10 0.62
C ASP A 82 -28.61 -18.61 0.40
N LYS A 83 -28.07 -19.49 1.26
CA LYS A 83 -28.26 -20.96 1.17
C LYS A 83 -28.80 -21.63 2.44
N GLU A 84 -29.55 -20.91 3.27
CA GLU A 84 -30.40 -21.51 4.31
C GLU A 84 -31.83 -20.96 4.23
N GLY A 85 -32.44 -21.05 3.04
CA GLY A 85 -33.79 -20.53 2.82
C GLY A 85 -34.53 -21.13 1.63
N LYS A 86 -34.40 -22.46 1.42
CA LYS A 86 -35.31 -23.34 0.67
C LYS A 86 -34.99 -24.76 1.16
N GLU A 87 -35.90 -25.63 1.59
CA GLU A 87 -37.36 -25.72 1.65
C GLU A 87 -37.66 -26.66 2.83
#